data_AF-A0A8B6GHB7-F1
#
_entry.id   AF-A0A8B6GHB7-F1
#
_cell.length_a   1.000
_cell.length_b   1.000
_cell.length_c   1.000
_cell.angle_alpha   90.00
_cell.angle_beta   90.00
_cell.angle_gamma   90.00
#
_symmetry.space_group_name_H-M   'P 1'
#
loop_
_entity.id
_entity.type
_entity.pdbx_description
1 polymer ?
#
loop_
_entity_poly.entity_id
_entity_poly.type
_entity_poly.pdbx_seq_one_letter_code
_entity_poly.pdbx_strand_id
1 'polypeptide(L)'
;MLYCFDYLVKLVSFPVYVFIGLCCHIINIYWENKINGTKPKGLENIGNTCFMNAILQNLAWCPKLEAELEMIKLEEFCKMTKCILQLLKYSHSKEPIDFKPSEVLGAARKKNNRFNGNYQQDSFEMFNTIIEAMEDELQQLNK
;
A
#
# COMPACT_ATOMS: atom_id res chain seq x y z
N MET A 1 16.16 -5.26 12.81
CA MET A 1 15.52 -5.35 11.49
C MET A 1 14.59 -6.56 11.30
N LEU A 2 14.54 -7.54 12.22
CA LEU A 2 13.60 -8.68 12.14
C LEU A 2 12.13 -8.35 12.49
N TYR A 3 11.85 -7.20 13.13
CA TYR A 3 10.52 -6.87 13.65
C TYR A 3 9.51 -6.37 12.60
N CYS A 4 9.99 -5.76 11.51
CA CYS A 4 9.13 -5.21 10.45
C CYS A 4 8.46 -6.35 9.63
N PHE A 5 9.24 -7.40 9.36
CA PHE A 5 8.79 -8.60 8.65
C PHE A 5 7.73 -9.37 9.44
N ASP A 6 7.93 -9.46 10.76
CA ASP A 6 7.02 -10.17 11.67
C ASP A 6 5.64 -9.51 11.74
N TYR A 7 5.53 -8.19 11.56
CA TYR A 7 4.25 -7.48 11.60
C TYR A 7 3.45 -7.63 10.30
N LEU A 8 4.12 -7.49 9.15
CA LEU A 8 3.49 -7.70 7.84
C LEU A 8 3.07 -9.15 7.65
N VAL A 9 3.93 -10.13 7.96
CA VAL A 9 3.58 -11.56 7.92
C VAL A 9 2.45 -11.91 8.91
N LYS A 10 2.42 -11.32 10.11
CA LYS A 10 1.29 -11.49 11.06
C LYS A 10 -0.02 -10.89 10.55
N LEU A 11 0.04 -9.81 9.75
CA LEU A 11 -1.14 -9.29 9.06
C LEU A 11 -1.59 -10.28 7.96
N VAL A 12 -0.70 -10.85 7.15
CA VAL A 12 -1.11 -11.78 6.08
C VAL A 12 -1.58 -13.14 6.60
N SER A 13 -1.13 -13.57 7.79
CA SER A 13 -1.45 -14.89 8.37
C SER A 13 -2.91 -15.06 8.83
N PHE A 14 -3.70 -13.98 8.87
CA PHE A 14 -5.12 -14.02 9.21
C PHE A 14 -5.95 -13.22 8.19
N PRO A 15 -6.17 -13.74 6.97
CA PRO A 15 -6.82 -13.00 5.89
C PRO A 15 -8.23 -12.49 6.25
N VAL A 16 -8.96 -13.18 7.12
CA VAL A 16 -10.30 -12.77 7.56
C VAL A 16 -10.26 -11.67 8.63
N TYR A 17 -9.31 -11.73 9.56
CA TYR A 17 -9.20 -10.73 10.63
C TYR A 17 -8.55 -9.43 10.17
N VAL A 18 -7.69 -9.47 9.16
CA VAL A 18 -7.15 -8.25 8.57
C VAL A 18 -8.20 -7.49 7.78
N PHE A 19 -9.08 -8.15 7.03
CA PHE A 19 -10.20 -7.46 6.38
C PHE A 19 -11.21 -6.89 7.39
N ILE A 20 -11.56 -7.62 8.45
CA ILE A 20 -12.48 -7.12 9.49
C ILE A 20 -11.84 -6.00 10.33
N GLY A 21 -10.57 -6.15 10.70
CA GLY A 21 -9.79 -5.16 11.45
C GLY A 21 -9.51 -3.89 10.65
N LEU A 22 -9.15 -4.02 9.36
CA LEU A 22 -9.03 -2.89 8.43
C LEU A 22 -10.36 -2.19 8.27
N CYS A 23 -11.48 -2.91 8.11
CA CYS A 23 -12.80 -2.28 8.01
C CYS A 23 -13.15 -1.46 9.26
N CYS A 24 -12.96 -2.00 10.48
CA CYS A 24 -13.21 -1.23 11.70
C CYS A 24 -12.26 -0.03 11.87
N HIS A 25 -10.99 -0.20 11.49
CA HIS A 25 -10.01 0.89 11.58
C HIS A 25 -10.28 1.99 10.55
N ILE A 26 -10.54 1.63 9.29
CA ILE A 26 -10.93 2.56 8.22
C ILE A 26 -12.24 3.28 8.58
N ILE A 27 -13.21 2.60 9.20
CA ILE A 27 -14.44 3.23 9.68
C ILE A 27 -14.13 4.24 10.79
N ASN A 28 -13.31 3.89 11.79
CA ASN A 28 -12.93 4.82 12.86
C ASN A 28 -12.17 6.02 12.29
N ILE A 29 -11.24 5.81 11.36
CA ILE A 29 -10.50 6.89 10.72
C ILE A 29 -11.40 7.75 9.83
N TYR A 30 -12.37 7.15 9.13
CA TYR A 30 -13.40 7.91 8.40
C TYR A 30 -14.19 8.79 9.36
N TRP A 31 -14.59 8.26 10.52
CA TRP A 31 -15.28 9.02 11.56
C TRP A 31 -14.42 10.15 12.13
N GLU A 32 -13.16 9.89 12.47
CA GLU A 32 -12.22 10.90 12.97
C GLU A 32 -11.96 11.99 11.94
N ASN A 33 -11.73 11.64 10.68
CA ASN A 33 -11.56 12.61 9.59
C ASN A 33 -12.80 13.46 9.37
N LYS A 34 -13.98 12.85 9.45
CA LYS A 34 -15.26 13.56 9.37
C LYS A 34 -15.43 14.54 10.53
N ILE A 35 -15.01 14.17 11.74
CA ILE A 35 -15.02 15.06 12.92
C ILE A 35 -14.03 16.22 12.74
N ASN A 36 -12.84 15.93 12.20
CA ASN A 36 -11.75 16.91 12.04
C ASN A 36 -11.88 17.77 10.76
N GLY A 37 -12.90 17.53 9.93
CA GLY A 37 -13.11 18.25 8.67
C GLY A 37 -12.08 17.94 7.58
N THR A 38 -11.26 16.91 7.76
CA THR A 38 -10.26 16.47 6.78
C THR A 38 -10.92 15.54 5.76
N LYS A 39 -10.87 15.91 4.48
CA LYS A 39 -11.39 15.06 3.40
C LYS A 39 -10.29 14.09 2.94
N PRO A 40 -10.51 12.77 2.95
CA PRO A 40 -9.56 11.81 2.42
C PRO A 40 -9.26 12.08 0.94
N LYS A 41 -8.00 11.87 0.54
CA LYS A 41 -7.58 12.03 -0.86
C LYS A 41 -7.99 10.78 -1.67
N GLY A 42 -8.60 11.01 -2.84
CA GLY A 42 -8.96 9.94 -3.77
C GLY A 42 -7.80 9.55 -4.67
N LEU A 43 -7.92 8.39 -5.34
CA LEU A 43 -6.98 7.96 -6.37
C LEU A 43 -7.68 7.94 -7.73
N GLU A 44 -7.02 8.48 -8.75
CA GLU A 44 -7.49 8.43 -10.13
C GLU A 44 -7.56 6.97 -10.61
N ASN A 45 -8.60 6.64 -11.36
CA ASN A 45 -8.73 5.33 -12.00
C ASN A 45 -8.10 5.39 -13.40
N ILE A 46 -6.99 4.69 -13.59
CA ILE A 46 -6.12 4.80 -14.78
C ILE A 46 -6.33 3.62 -15.75
N GLY A 47 -7.60 3.24 -15.96
CA GLY A 47 -8.00 2.17 -16.88
C GLY A 47 -8.33 0.87 -16.16
N ASN A 48 -9.55 0.77 -15.65
CA ASN A 48 -10.07 -0.39 -14.89
C ASN A 48 -9.24 -0.77 -13.65
N THR A 49 -8.56 0.20 -13.03
CA THR A 49 -7.68 -0.03 -11.88
C THR A 49 -8.35 0.17 -10.52
N CYS A 50 -9.69 0.17 -10.46
CA CYS A 50 -10.41 0.33 -9.19
C CYS A 50 -10.07 -0.76 -8.16
N PHE A 51 -9.76 -1.99 -8.62
CA PHE A 51 -9.29 -3.09 -7.77
C PHE A 51 -7.99 -2.72 -7.03
N MET A 52 -7.07 -2.02 -7.71
CA MET A 52 -5.82 -1.54 -7.13
C MET A 52 -6.09 -0.35 -6.20
N ASN A 53 -6.92 0.61 -6.63
CA ASN A 53 -7.23 1.79 -5.82
C ASN A 53 -7.84 1.39 -4.47
N ALA A 54 -8.71 0.38 -4.43
CA ALA A 54 -9.26 -0.15 -3.18
C ALA A 54 -8.18 -0.69 -2.24
N ILE A 55 -7.21 -1.45 -2.75
CA ILE A 55 -6.09 -1.96 -1.96
C ILE A 55 -5.18 -0.83 -1.48
N LEU A 56 -4.85 0.14 -2.32
CA LEU A 56 -4.02 1.28 -1.93
C LEU A 56 -4.70 2.13 -0.86
N GLN A 57 -6.00 2.36 -0.95
CA GLN A 57 -6.74 3.06 0.10
C GLN A 57 -6.72 2.28 1.42
N ASN A 58 -6.80 0.95 1.39
CA ASN A 58 -6.67 0.13 2.61
C ASN A 58 -5.26 0.22 3.21
N LEU A 59 -4.21 0.11 2.38
CA LEU A 59 -2.82 0.21 2.82
C LEU A 59 -2.47 1.60 3.36
N ALA A 60 -2.99 2.65 2.73
CA ALA A 60 -2.80 4.03 3.16
C ALA A 60 -3.27 4.25 4.60
N TRP A 61 -4.30 3.53 5.05
CA TRP A 61 -4.84 3.66 6.40
C TRP A 61 -4.26 2.65 7.41
N CYS A 62 -3.05 2.15 7.16
CA CYS A 62 -2.26 1.38 8.12
C CYS A 62 -1.21 2.30 8.78
N PRO A 63 -1.50 2.99 9.90
CA PRO A 63 -0.60 4.00 10.47
C PRO A 63 0.77 3.45 10.88
N LYS A 64 0.84 2.18 11.30
CA LYS A 64 2.13 1.55 11.62
C LYS A 64 3.00 1.32 10.38
N LEU A 65 2.39 1.18 9.20
CA LEU A 65 3.15 0.92 7.97
C LEU A 65 4.05 2.10 7.63
N GLU A 66 3.58 3.34 7.77
CA GLU A 66 4.39 4.53 7.47
C GLU A 66 5.63 4.60 8.35
N ALA A 67 5.45 4.52 9.68
CA ALA A 67 6.55 4.58 10.63
C ALA A 67 7.59 3.46 10.38
N GLU A 68 7.14 2.26 10.04
CA GLU A 68 8.04 1.14 9.72
C GLU A 68 8.79 1.37 8.40
N LEU A 69 8.12 1.87 7.36
CA LEU A 69 8.74 2.12 6.06
C LEU A 69 9.75 3.28 6.09
N GLU A 70 9.54 4.29 6.94
CA GLU A 70 10.48 5.40 7.13
C GLU A 70 11.80 4.98 7.76
N MET A 71 11.82 3.89 8.51
CA MET A 71 13.04 3.36 9.13
C MET A 71 13.91 2.56 8.15
N ILE A 72 13.41 2.28 6.94
CA ILE A 72 14.13 1.51 5.92
C ILE A 72 15.04 2.47 5.12
N LYS A 73 16.31 2.09 4.95
CA LYS A 73 17.21 2.78 4.02
C LYS A 73 16.89 2.37 2.57
N LEU A 74 16.00 3.13 1.92
CA LEU A 74 15.49 2.81 0.58
C LEU A 74 16.52 3.03 -0.53
N GLU A 75 17.00 1.94 -1.13
CA GLU A 75 17.91 1.95 -2.29
C GLU A 75 17.13 2.05 -3.63
N GLU A 76 17.82 2.22 -4.77
CA GLU A 76 17.18 2.40 -6.09
C GLU A 76 16.25 1.25 -6.51
N PHE A 77 16.56 0.03 -6.10
CA PHE A 77 15.75 -1.16 -6.42
C PHE A 77 14.45 -1.25 -5.61
N CYS A 78 14.29 -0.47 -4.53
CA CYS A 78 13.12 -0.48 -3.64
C CYS A 78 11.91 0.25 -4.24
N LYS A 79 11.51 -0.06 -5.48
CA LYS A 79 10.51 0.71 -6.23
C LYS A 79 9.12 0.57 -5.63
N MET A 80 8.68 -0.64 -5.30
CA MET A 80 7.36 -0.85 -4.69
C MET A 80 7.29 -0.18 -3.32
N THR A 81 8.31 -0.40 -2.48
CA THR A 81 8.36 0.17 -1.13
C THR A 81 8.35 1.70 -1.15
N LYS A 82 9.09 2.32 -2.08
CA LYS A 82 9.06 3.78 -2.31
C LYS A 82 7.66 4.28 -2.69
N CYS A 83 6.98 3.58 -3.61
CA CYS A 83 5.63 3.96 -4.03
C CYS A 83 4.63 3.88 -2.86
N ILE A 84 4.71 2.84 -2.02
CA ILE A 84 3.83 2.69 -0.86
C ILE A 84 4.13 3.75 0.21
N LEU A 85 5.40 4.09 0.45
CA LEU A 85 5.73 5.21 1.34
C LEU A 85 5.21 6.55 0.81
N GLN A 86 5.33 6.80 -0.49
CA GLN A 86 4.76 8.00 -1.12
C GLN A 86 3.24 8.04 -1.01
N LEU A 87 2.54 6.90 -1.14
CA LEU A 87 1.09 6.80 -0.94
C LEU A 87 0.69 7.18 0.50
N LEU A 88 1.43 6.71 1.51
CA LEU A 88 1.17 7.00 2.92
C LEU A 88 1.34 8.51 3.18
N LYS A 89 2.46 9.08 2.71
CA LYS A 89 2.71 10.53 2.79
C LYS A 89 1.69 11.33 2.02
N TYR A 90 1.29 10.89 0.84
CA TYR A 90 0.23 11.51 0.06
C TYR A 90 -1.07 11.55 0.85
N SER A 91 -1.43 10.47 1.53
CA SER A 91 -2.72 10.34 2.21
C SER A 91 -2.80 11.20 3.48
N HIS A 92 -1.71 11.30 4.24
CA HIS A 92 -1.72 11.92 5.58
C HIS A 92 -1.04 13.29 5.65
N SER A 93 -0.13 13.59 4.73
CA SER A 93 0.59 14.87 4.75
C SER A 93 -0.27 16.01 4.21
N LYS A 94 -0.12 17.18 4.86
CA LYS A 94 -0.61 18.47 4.35
C LYS A 94 0.21 18.97 3.17
N GLU A 95 1.47 18.52 3.06
CA GLU A 95 2.35 18.89 1.97
C GLU A 95 1.89 18.26 0.65
N PRO A 96 2.11 18.95 -0.48
CA PRO A 96 1.86 18.39 -1.80
C PRO A 96 2.88 17.29 -2.10
N ILE A 97 2.45 16.04 -1.96
CA ILE A 97 3.22 14.86 -2.37
C ILE A 97 2.77 14.44 -3.78
N ASP A 98 3.71 14.35 -4.73
CA ASP A 98 3.45 13.82 -6.07
C ASP A 98 3.41 12.29 -6.02
N PHE A 99 2.24 11.73 -5.74
CA PHE A 99 2.00 10.28 -5.78
C PHE A 99 1.25 9.90 -7.06
N LYS A 100 1.79 8.91 -7.78
CA LYS A 100 1.22 8.41 -9.04
C LYS A 100 0.84 6.93 -8.93
N PRO A 101 -0.46 6.58 -8.96
CA PRO A 101 -0.90 5.18 -8.98
C PRO A 101 -0.30 4.35 -10.14
N SER A 102 0.09 5.00 -11.23
CA SER A 102 0.75 4.35 -12.37
C SER A 102 2.12 3.77 -12.02
N GLU A 103 2.82 4.32 -11.04
CA GLU A 103 4.13 3.80 -10.59
C GLU A 103 3.95 2.49 -9.82
N VAL A 104 2.93 2.41 -8.94
CA VAL A 104 2.53 1.16 -8.28
C VAL A 104 2.16 0.11 -9.32
N LEU A 105 1.30 0.46 -10.28
CA LEU A 105 0.88 -0.46 -11.34
C LEU A 105 2.07 -0.93 -12.19
N GLY A 106 3.01 -0.03 -12.50
CA GLY A 106 4.22 -0.35 -13.22
C GLY A 106 5.15 -1.28 -12.45
N ALA A 107 5.28 -1.12 -11.14
CA ALA A 107 6.02 -2.03 -10.28
C ALA A 107 5.32 -3.40 -10.16
N ALA A 108 4.00 -3.41 -9.98
CA ALA A 108 3.20 -4.63 -9.93
C ALA A 108 3.29 -5.45 -11.22
N ARG A 109 3.23 -4.81 -12.40
CA ARG A 109 3.42 -5.45 -13.71
C ARG A 109 4.79 -6.12 -13.88
N LYS A 110 5.84 -5.53 -13.29
CA LYS A 110 7.19 -6.11 -13.32
C LYS A 110 7.31 -7.34 -12.42
N LYS A 111 6.59 -7.35 -11.29
CA LYS A 111 6.55 -8.49 -10.37
C LYS A 111 5.65 -9.62 -10.89
N ASN A 112 4.48 -9.28 -11.43
CA ASN A 112 3.47 -10.23 -11.86
C ASN A 112 2.85 -9.81 -13.20
N ASN A 113 3.10 -10.62 -14.23
CA ASN A 113 2.66 -10.36 -15.60
C ASN A 113 1.12 -10.38 -15.77
N ARG A 114 0.38 -10.89 -14.78
CA ARG A 114 -1.09 -10.89 -14.77
C ARG A 114 -1.68 -9.49 -14.89
N PHE A 115 -0.98 -8.47 -14.39
CA PHE A 115 -1.42 -7.08 -14.46
C PHE A 115 -1.06 -6.39 -15.77
N ASN A 116 -0.50 -7.12 -16.75
CA ASN A 116 -0.27 -6.58 -18.08
C ASN A 116 -1.61 -6.38 -18.80
N GLY A 117 -1.82 -5.17 -19.33
CA GLY A 117 -3.10 -4.74 -19.90
C GLY A 117 -3.97 -3.96 -18.91
N ASN A 118 -5.19 -3.62 -19.35
CA ASN A 118 -6.11 -2.72 -18.64
C ASN A 118 -7.46 -3.41 -18.35
N TYR A 119 -7.42 -4.71 -18.06
CA TYR A 119 -8.60 -5.47 -17.65
C TYR A 119 -8.81 -5.35 -16.14
N GLN A 120 -10.05 -5.55 -15.68
CA GLN A 120 -10.31 -5.71 -14.24
C GLN A 120 -9.59 -6.97 -13.73
N GLN A 121 -9.10 -6.89 -12.49
CA GLN A 121 -8.34 -7.95 -11.84
C GLN A 121 -8.86 -8.18 -10.43
N ASP A 122 -8.41 -9.28 -9.84
CA ASP A 122 -8.66 -9.60 -8.43
C ASP A 122 -7.84 -8.67 -7.53
N SER A 123 -8.50 -7.99 -6.60
CA SER A 123 -7.86 -7.10 -5.64
C SER A 123 -6.93 -7.85 -4.67
N PHE A 124 -7.27 -9.08 -4.30
CA PHE A 124 -6.43 -9.88 -3.40
C PHE A 124 -5.11 -10.26 -4.06
N GLU A 125 -5.15 -10.59 -5.34
CA GLU A 125 -3.94 -10.87 -6.12
C GLU A 125 -3.03 -9.63 -6.23
N MET A 126 -3.63 -8.44 -6.40
CA MET A 126 -2.88 -7.17 -6.40
C MET A 126 -2.25 -6.90 -5.04
N PHE A 127 -2.97 -7.16 -3.95
CA PHE A 127 -2.43 -7.05 -2.60
C PHE A 127 -1.21 -7.95 -2.40
N ASN A 128 -1.32 -9.25 -2.70
CA ASN A 128 -0.19 -10.18 -2.56
C ASN A 128 1.01 -9.75 -3.40
N THR A 129 0.77 -9.31 -4.64
CA THR A 129 1.85 -8.83 -5.53
C THR A 129 2.58 -7.62 -4.95
N ILE A 130 1.88 -6.68 -4.31
CA ILE A 130 2.49 -5.53 -3.64
C ILE A 130 3.35 -6.00 -2.46
N ILE A 131 2.80 -6.87 -1.61
CA ILE A 131 3.52 -7.37 -0.42
C ILE A 131 4.76 -8.16 -0.83
N GLU A 132 4.64 -9.10 -1.75
CA GLU A 132 5.77 -9.91 -2.23
C GLU A 132 6.87 -9.04 -2.86
N ALA A 133 6.52 -7.99 -3.62
CA ALA A 133 7.51 -7.08 -4.18
C ALA A 133 8.27 -6.31 -3.09
N MET A 134 7.58 -5.84 -2.04
CA MET A 134 8.23 -5.19 -0.89
C MET A 134 9.11 -6.17 -0.11
N GLU A 135 8.65 -7.41 0.07
CA GLU A 135 9.42 -8.47 0.74
C GLU A 135 10.72 -8.79 -0.02
N ASP A 136 10.64 -8.95 -1.35
CA ASP A 136 11.83 -9.18 -2.19
C ASP A 136 12.83 -8.04 -2.09
N GLU A 137 12.35 -6.78 -2.07
CA GLU A 137 13.18 -5.58 -1.90
C GLU A 137 13.85 -5.56 -0.51
N LEU A 138 13.09 -5.85 0.54
CA LEU A 138 13.60 -5.93 1.92
C LEU A 138 14.63 -7.06 2.09
N GLN A 139 14.40 -8.22 1.48
CA GLN A 139 15.36 -9.32 1.51
C GLN A 139 16.65 -8.95 0.79
N GLN A 140 16.58 -8.18 -0.30
CA GLN A 140 17.76 -7.67 -1.00
C GLN A 140 18.56 -6.66 -0.17
N LEU A 141 17.91 -5.82 0.64
CA LEU A 141 18.60 -4.90 1.55
C LEU A 141 19.38 -5.61 2.67
N ASN A 142 18.95 -6.82 3.05
CA ASN A 142 19.57 -7.59 4.13
C ASN A 142 20.69 -8.54 3.63
N LYS A 143 20.99 -8.54 2.32
CA LYS A 143 22.12 -9.27 1.73
C LYS A 143 23.38 -8.42 1.77
#